data_AF-A8N2J2-F1
#
_entry.id   AF-A8N2J2-F1
#
_cell.length_a   1.000
_cell.length_b   1.000
_cell.length_c   1.000
_cell.angle_alpha   90.00
_cell.angle_beta   90.00
_cell.angle_gamma   90.00
#
_symmetry.space_group_name_H-M   'P 1'
#
loop_
_entity.id
_entity.type
_entity.pdbx_description
1 polymer ?
#
loop_
_entity_poly.entity_id
_entity_poly.type
_entity_poly.pdbx_seq_one_letter_code
_entity_poly.pdbx_strand_id
1 'polypeptide(L)'
;MPRSLVSLDDDDLSSSTSSYDEEEYLLAQQEWEESIQQLQQLFAVVLLPFVGKWLGRRWSHSLYARYTQVGLGTEFFFGQLFGKLKATKQ
;
A
#
# COMPACT_ATOMS: atom_id res chain seq x y z
N MET A 1 -42.14 -13.51 41.16
CA MET A 1 -42.61 -13.08 39.83
C MET A 1 -41.86 -11.81 39.45
N PRO A 2 -41.10 -11.77 38.34
CA PRO A 2 -40.24 -10.63 37.96
C PRO A 2 -40.97 -9.65 37.03
N ARG A 3 -40.78 -8.33 37.18
CA ARG A 3 -41.15 -7.31 36.17
C ARG A 3 -40.24 -6.06 36.26
N SER A 4 -39.19 -6.09 35.45
CA SER A 4 -38.67 -4.99 34.60
C SER A 4 -38.88 -3.54 35.07
N LEU A 5 -37.85 -2.95 35.69
CA LEU A 5 -37.61 -1.49 35.76
C LEU A 5 -36.12 -1.16 35.54
N VAL A 6 -35.46 -1.87 34.62
CA VAL A 6 -34.03 -1.67 34.26
C VAL A 6 -33.90 -1.62 32.73
N SER A 7 -34.65 -0.74 32.07
CA SER A 7 -34.54 -0.62 30.60
C SER A 7 -35.04 0.71 30.03
N LEU A 8 -35.12 1.79 30.81
CA LEU A 8 -35.55 3.10 30.29
C LEU A 8 -34.65 4.28 30.68
N ASP A 9 -33.55 4.03 31.39
CA ASP A 9 -32.52 5.05 31.70
C ASP A 9 -31.23 4.86 30.88
N ASP A 10 -31.02 3.67 30.30
CA ASP A 10 -29.84 3.41 29.47
C ASP A 10 -29.93 4.09 28.09
N ASP A 11 -31.11 4.24 27.47
CA ASP A 11 -31.24 4.85 26.14
C ASP A 11 -31.05 6.38 26.13
N ASP A 12 -31.47 7.10 27.19
CA ASP A 12 -31.33 8.57 27.29
C ASP A 12 -29.92 8.98 27.75
N LEU A 13 -29.32 8.18 28.64
CA LEU A 13 -27.90 8.28 29.01
C LEU A 13 -26.98 7.82 27.86
N SER A 14 -27.39 6.80 27.08
CA SER A 14 -26.65 6.34 25.90
C SER A 14 -26.72 7.35 24.76
N SER A 15 -27.82 8.09 24.58
CA SER A 15 -27.88 9.17 23.58
C SER A 15 -26.99 10.34 23.97
N SER A 16 -26.90 10.67 25.26
CA SER A 16 -25.99 11.71 25.74
C SER A 16 -24.53 11.23 25.70
N THR A 17 -24.22 10.02 26.15
CA THR A 17 -22.85 9.48 26.10
C THR A 17 -22.37 9.26 24.65
N SER A 18 -23.23 8.84 23.73
CA SER A 18 -22.83 8.63 22.33
C SER A 18 -22.49 9.94 21.62
N SER A 19 -23.17 11.04 21.96
CA SER A 19 -22.84 12.35 21.40
C SER A 19 -21.53 12.92 21.98
N TYR A 20 -21.25 12.70 23.26
CA TYR A 20 -19.94 13.01 23.86
C TYR A 20 -18.81 12.11 23.28
N ASP A 21 -19.06 10.82 23.07
CA ASP A 21 -18.10 9.87 22.48
C ASP A 21 -17.83 10.20 20.99
N GLU A 22 -18.84 10.66 20.25
CA GLU A 22 -18.68 11.11 18.86
C GLU A 22 -17.81 12.38 18.78
N GLU A 23 -18.02 13.36 19.66
CA GLU A 23 -17.18 14.56 19.72
C GLU A 23 -15.73 14.24 20.12
N GLU A 24 -15.52 13.35 21.09
CA GLU A 24 -14.19 12.88 21.50
C GLU A 24 -13.50 12.09 20.38
N TYR A 25 -14.23 11.26 19.64
CA TYR A 25 -13.72 10.54 18.48
C TYR A 25 -13.30 11.49 17.35
N LEU A 26 -14.09 12.54 17.08
CA LEU A 26 -13.76 13.56 16.09
C LEU A 26 -12.50 14.36 16.51
N LEU A 27 -12.36 14.69 17.80
CA LEU A 27 -11.17 15.35 18.33
C LEU A 27 -9.93 14.46 18.22
N ALA A 28 -10.05 13.19 18.61
CA ALA A 28 -8.96 12.21 18.53
C ALA A 28 -8.55 11.94 17.07
N GLN A 29 -9.50 11.94 16.13
CA GLN A 29 -9.21 11.82 14.70
C GLN A 29 -8.44 13.05 14.20
N GLN A 30 -8.80 14.25 14.64
CA GLN A 30 -8.11 15.48 14.27
C GLN A 30 -6.68 15.49 14.82
N GLU A 31 -6.47 15.10 16.08
CA GLU A 31 -5.15 14.95 16.69
C GLU A 31 -4.30 13.86 15.98
N TRP A 32 -4.95 12.77 15.57
CA TRP A 32 -4.30 11.69 14.83
C TRP A 32 -3.80 12.17 13.46
N GLU A 33 -4.61 12.92 12.72
CA GLU A 33 -4.27 13.47 11.40
C GLU A 33 -3.03 14.38 11.49
N GLU A 34 -2.96 15.24 12.51
CA GLU A 34 -1.80 16.10 12.79
C GLU A 34 -0.54 15.28 13.09
N SER A 35 -0.68 14.23 13.90
CA SER A 35 0.44 13.32 14.23
C SER A 35 0.95 12.54 13.00
N ILE A 36 0.05 12.15 12.08
CA ILE A 36 0.40 11.43 10.84
C ILE A 36 1.13 12.32 9.86
N GLN A 37 0.70 13.58 9.72
CA GLN A 37 1.37 14.54 8.85
C GLN A 37 2.82 14.78 9.30
N GLN A 38 3.06 14.81 10.62
CA GLN A 38 4.40 14.92 11.18
C GLN A 38 5.23 13.64 10.94
N LEU A 39 4.63 12.47 11.13
CA LEU A 39 5.27 11.19 10.83
C LEU A 39 5.66 11.09 9.36
N GLN A 40 4.89 11.66 8.43
CA GLN A 40 5.21 11.64 7.00
C GLN A 40 6.53 12.35 6.68
N GLN A 41 6.85 13.45 7.38
CA GLN A 41 8.13 14.15 7.21
C GLN A 41 9.32 13.33 7.70
N LEU A 42 9.21 12.73 8.89
CA LEU A 42 10.22 11.83 9.44
C LEU A 42 10.37 10.56 8.59
N PHE A 43 9.24 10.04 8.12
CA PHE A 43 9.19 8.88 7.23
C PHE A 43 9.89 9.18 5.91
N ALA A 44 9.70 10.35 5.29
CA ALA A 44 10.45 10.72 4.10
C ALA A 44 11.96 10.80 4.37
N VAL A 45 12.38 11.42 5.48
CA VAL A 45 13.79 11.54 5.85
C VAL A 45 14.45 10.18 6.13
N VAL A 46 13.72 9.22 6.69
CA VAL A 46 14.23 7.88 6.99
C VAL A 46 14.11 6.94 5.79
N LEU A 47 12.99 6.99 5.08
CA LEU A 47 12.66 6.04 4.03
C LEU A 47 13.37 6.37 2.71
N LEU A 48 13.55 7.64 2.37
CA LEU A 48 14.26 8.06 1.16
C LEU A 48 15.72 7.53 1.13
N PRO A 49 16.54 7.65 2.18
CA PRO A 49 17.88 7.04 2.19
C PRO A 49 17.84 5.51 2.30
N PHE A 50 16.83 4.93 2.96
CA PHE A 50 16.73 3.47 3.11
C PHE A 50 16.34 2.79 1.80
N VAL A 51 15.31 3.30 1.13
CA VAL A 51 14.87 2.88 -0.20
C VAL A 51 15.95 3.19 -1.23
N GLY A 52 16.60 4.36 -1.19
CA GLY A 52 17.72 4.67 -2.08
C GLY A 52 18.85 3.65 -2.00
N LYS A 53 19.27 3.28 -0.78
CA LYS A 53 20.31 2.27 -0.55
C LYS A 53 19.87 0.86 -0.95
N TRP A 54 18.60 0.53 -0.75
CA TRP A 54 18.06 -0.80 -1.05
C TRP A 54 17.75 -1.00 -2.54
N LEU A 55 17.15 -0.01 -3.20
CA LEU A 55 16.90 0.00 -4.65
C LEU A 55 18.20 0.01 -5.45
N GLY A 56 19.19 0.82 -5.05
CA GLY A 56 20.43 0.95 -5.82
C GLY A 56 21.19 -0.36 -6.04
N ARG A 57 21.14 -1.31 -5.08
CA ARG A 57 21.94 -2.55 -5.15
C ARG A 57 21.15 -3.81 -5.50
N ARG A 58 19.85 -3.87 -5.15
CA ARG A 58 19.03 -5.07 -5.42
C ARG A 58 17.99 -4.88 -6.53
N TRP A 59 17.59 -3.66 -6.84
CA TRP A 59 16.58 -3.42 -7.88
C TRP A 59 17.14 -3.25 -9.28
N SER A 60 18.43 -2.98 -9.47
CA SER A 60 19.03 -2.94 -10.81
C SER A 60 18.83 -4.27 -11.54
N HIS A 61 19.19 -5.37 -10.90
CA HIS A 61 18.99 -6.71 -11.46
C HIS A 61 17.53 -7.13 -11.47
N SER A 62 16.75 -6.77 -10.45
CA SER A 62 15.34 -7.17 -10.38
C SER A 62 14.46 -6.43 -11.39
N LEU A 63 14.71 -5.14 -11.65
CA LEU A 63 14.02 -4.37 -12.70
C LEU A 63 14.48 -4.79 -14.08
N TYR A 64 15.78 -5.04 -14.27
CA TYR A 64 16.28 -5.56 -15.55
C TYR A 64 15.69 -6.94 -15.86
N ALA A 65 15.68 -7.87 -14.89
CA ALA A 65 15.08 -9.19 -15.05
C ALA A 65 13.56 -9.11 -15.29
N ARG A 66 12.86 -8.18 -14.64
CA ARG A 66 11.42 -7.99 -14.83
C ARG A 66 11.11 -7.27 -16.15
N TYR A 67 11.98 -6.37 -16.59
CA TYR A 67 11.91 -5.69 -17.90
C TYR A 67 12.18 -6.68 -19.05
N THR A 68 13.16 -7.57 -18.91
CA THR A 68 13.42 -8.63 -19.90
C THR A 68 12.36 -9.72 -19.89
N GLN A 69 11.66 -9.94 -18.77
CA GLN A 69 10.52 -10.87 -18.70
C GLN A 69 9.21 -10.29 -19.26
N VAL A 70 8.97 -8.98 -19.10
CA VAL A 70 7.76 -8.31 -19.62
C VAL A 70 7.95 -7.88 -21.08
N GLY A 71 9.18 -7.64 -21.53
CA GLY A 71 9.53 -7.44 -22.93
C GLY A 71 9.70 -8.79 -23.64
N LEU A 72 8.66 -9.22 -24.34
CA LEU A 72 8.64 -10.25 -25.39
C LEU A 72 10.05 -10.66 -25.84
N GLY A 73 10.48 -11.81 -25.32
CA GLY A 73 11.86 -12.26 -25.33
C GLY A 73 12.51 -12.26 -26.70
N THR A 74 13.83 -12.16 -26.66
CA THR A 74 14.80 -12.47 -27.73
C THR A 74 14.45 -13.72 -28.57
N GLU A 75 13.63 -14.63 -28.03
CA GLU A 75 13.03 -15.78 -28.71
C GLU A 75 12.18 -15.40 -29.95
N PHE A 76 11.52 -14.23 -29.96
CA PHE A 76 10.64 -13.83 -31.07
C PHE A 76 11.42 -13.24 -32.27
N PHE A 77 12.51 -12.52 -32.02
CA PHE A 77 13.31 -11.87 -33.07
C PHE A 77 14.38 -12.77 -33.68
N PHE A 78 14.94 -13.71 -32.91
CA PHE A 78 16.06 -14.54 -33.37
C PHE A 78 15.64 -15.82 -34.11
N GLY A 79 14.40 -16.28 -33.92
CA GLY A 79 13.86 -17.47 -34.59
C GLY A 79 13.71 -17.32 -36.11
N GLN A 80 13.44 -16.12 -36.63
CA GLN A 80 13.29 -15.90 -38.08
C GLN A 80 14.62 -15.65 -38.82
N LEU A 81 15.66 -15.17 -38.13
CA LEU A 81 16.93 -14.82 -38.79
C LEU A 81 17.75 -16.08 -39.16
N PHE A 82 17.76 -17.09 -38.28
CA PHE A 82 18.49 -18.34 -38.53
C PHE A 82 17.75 -19.32 -39.46
N GLY A 83 16.42 -19.24 -39.54
CA GLY A 83 15.63 -20.04 -40.49
C GLY A 83 15.93 -19.71 -41.96
N LYS A 84 16.15 -18.42 -42.27
CA LYS A 84 16.44 -17.96 -43.64
C LYS A 84 17.84 -18.34 -44.13
N LEU A 85 18.84 -18.41 -43.25
CA LEU A 85 20.22 -18.75 -43.63
C LEU A 85 20.41 -20.22 -44.01
N LYS A 86 19.54 -21.13 -43.52
CA LYS A 86 19.55 -22.53 -43.98
C LYS A 86 18.81 -22.74 -45.31
N ALA A 87 17.84 -21.90 -45.66
CA ALA A 87 17.03 -22.06 -46.88
C ALA A 87 17.76 -21.60 -48.17
N THR A 88 18.77 -20.75 -48.06
CA THR A 88 19.56 -20.28 -49.23
C THR A 88 20.77 -21.18 -49.56
N LYS A 89 20.92 -22.31 -48.84
CA LYS A 89 21.98 -23.30 -49.10
C LYS A 89 21.45 -24.71 -49.42
N GLN A 90 20.22 -24.82 -49.89
CA GLN A 90 19.75 -26.00 -50.63
C GLN A 90 19.46 -25.60 -52.08
#